data_AF-A0A7S2QD45-F1
#
_entry.id   AF-A0A7S2QD45-F1
#
_cell.length_a   1.000
_cell.length_b   1.000
_cell.length_c   1.000
_cell.angle_alpha   90.00
_cell.angle_beta   90.00
_cell.angle_gamma   90.00
#
_symmetry.space_group_name_H-M   'P 1'
#
loop_
_entity.id
_entity.type
_entity.pdbx_description
1 polymer ?
#
loop_
_entity_poly.entity_id
_entity_poly.type
_entity_poly.pdbx_seq_one_letter_code
_entity_poly.pdbx_strand_id
1 'polypeptide(L)'
;AQVPATCKVIRPTSRRPMPCLRLLLFACLSSRLAALAWGQRAATRHYVNQRRFPEARCIDGTPPVYYLRPAPQAEAAAHRRRWLISLQGGSSCTVGASAKWPKDPVYSGAASEALVPLDCADRAQGSLGSSAGDPPEKDVSYKEILSPDPARNPVFHDWNIAFGRYCDGSGWSSATDVVASEESVNRTYHFRGAGNVMGIVQSLLAFHGMGVAEEVILHGCSSGAHGALALGDRVRAALPPRTLFAVLADSAVYFENAHPFAVHDPQIWQKYFDQAVFAAARDSKALGFTDLTHALANYDAQLAPFQPSVLQAVYQARRRTTEWLDNVTVYAECTDFVAFALGLRPRDTDYICHSPGFQVAFGTVPVFVLNSVYDSWSNFKKDSSVLCGAKETAAKGMLGREAEAQLAWSMEQRQRRLPGVPAWAFFDHCPHHCMRWHELWDSEGRSTNADYVSEWLSSVRRWHAAVVGGAGRDDGAPGPESHVRVVWQRRGAPPCAECCGPQCWPERQPPPQGRGRCLSGQGVQCARI
;
A
#
# COMPACT_ATOMS: atom_id res chain seq x y z
N ALA A 1 -64.37 -18.69 23.20
CA ALA A 1 -65.43 -19.16 22.31
C ALA A 1 -64.80 -19.71 21.04
N GLN A 2 -65.00 -21.02 20.83
CA GLN A 2 -64.95 -21.84 19.61
C GLN A 2 -63.80 -21.75 18.56
N VAL A 3 -63.20 -22.94 18.43
CA VAL A 3 -62.41 -23.65 17.40
C VAL A 3 -62.96 -23.52 15.94
N PRO A 4 -62.14 -23.79 14.88
CA PRO A 4 -62.25 -23.23 13.51
C PRO A 4 -62.85 -24.19 12.46
N ALA A 5 -63.09 -23.71 11.22
CA ALA A 5 -63.42 -24.57 10.07
C ALA A 5 -63.08 -23.95 8.68
N THR A 6 -62.19 -24.67 7.97
CA THR A 6 -62.24 -25.17 6.58
C THR A 6 -62.30 -24.27 5.32
N CYS A 7 -61.49 -24.73 4.34
CA CYS A 7 -61.36 -24.30 2.95
C CYS A 7 -62.68 -24.27 2.14
N LYS A 8 -62.75 -23.35 1.17
CA LYS A 8 -63.52 -23.56 -0.07
C LYS A 8 -62.71 -23.10 -1.29
N VAL A 9 -62.55 -24.05 -2.21
CA VAL A 9 -61.97 -23.91 -3.55
C VAL A 9 -62.97 -23.23 -4.48
N ILE A 10 -62.53 -22.28 -5.30
CA ILE A 10 -63.20 -21.89 -6.54
C ILE A 10 -62.16 -21.83 -7.67
N ARG A 11 -62.31 -22.72 -8.65
CA ARG A 11 -61.95 -22.56 -10.08
C ARG A 11 -63.27 -22.76 -10.86
N PRO A 12 -63.38 -22.45 -12.17
CA PRO A 12 -62.44 -21.92 -13.17
C PRO A 12 -62.98 -20.61 -13.82
N THR A 13 -62.36 -19.89 -14.76
CA THR A 13 -62.31 -20.20 -16.21
C THR A 13 -61.54 -19.13 -17.02
N SER A 14 -60.87 -19.61 -18.09
CA SER A 14 -60.49 -18.96 -19.37
C SER A 14 -59.98 -17.50 -19.39
N ARG A 15 -58.67 -17.29 -19.58
CA ARG A 15 -57.97 -17.09 -20.88
C ARG A 15 -58.34 -15.82 -21.67
N ARG A 16 -57.55 -14.74 -21.50
CA ARG A 16 -56.90 -13.96 -22.57
C ARG A 16 -55.65 -13.25 -22.00
N PRO A 17 -54.43 -13.39 -22.59
CA PRO A 17 -53.27 -12.63 -22.14
C PRO A 17 -53.15 -11.30 -22.90
N MET A 18 -53.00 -10.18 -22.18
CA MET A 18 -52.58 -8.89 -22.74
C MET A 18 -51.07 -8.90 -23.07
N PRO A 19 -50.58 -8.21 -24.12
CA PRO A 19 -49.20 -8.33 -24.60
C PRO A 19 -48.15 -7.59 -23.75
N CYS A 20 -48.56 -6.73 -22.81
CA CYS A 20 -47.63 -5.81 -22.13
C CYS A 20 -46.76 -6.46 -21.03
N LEU A 21 -47.10 -7.65 -20.54
CA LEU A 21 -46.35 -8.30 -19.45
C LEU A 21 -45.08 -9.02 -19.95
N ARG A 22 -44.98 -9.35 -21.26
CA ARG A 22 -43.80 -10.04 -21.81
C ARG A 22 -42.61 -9.10 -22.02
N LEU A 23 -42.80 -7.83 -22.37
CA LEU A 23 -41.67 -6.91 -22.56
C LEU A 23 -40.97 -6.52 -21.25
N LEU A 24 -41.70 -6.37 -20.14
CA LEU A 24 -41.10 -6.07 -18.84
C LEU A 24 -40.37 -7.26 -18.22
N LEU A 25 -40.84 -8.49 -18.47
CA LEU A 25 -40.15 -9.71 -18.05
C LEU A 25 -38.85 -9.96 -18.86
N PHE A 26 -38.82 -9.62 -20.16
CA PHE A 26 -37.59 -9.73 -20.96
C PHE A 26 -36.53 -8.66 -20.60
N ALA A 27 -36.92 -7.46 -20.17
CA ALA A 27 -35.99 -6.44 -19.68
C ALA A 27 -35.39 -6.78 -18.30
N CYS A 28 -36.19 -7.37 -17.39
CA CYS A 28 -35.71 -7.85 -16.09
C CYS A 28 -34.92 -9.17 -16.17
N LEU A 29 -35.21 -10.04 -17.15
CA LEU A 29 -34.39 -11.24 -17.38
C LEU A 29 -33.08 -10.91 -18.10
N SER A 30 -33.03 -9.95 -19.02
CA SER A 30 -31.77 -9.55 -19.68
C SER A 30 -30.81 -8.83 -18.73
N SER A 31 -31.31 -8.03 -17.78
CA SER A 31 -30.49 -7.41 -16.72
C SER A 31 -30.00 -8.42 -15.68
N ARG A 32 -30.80 -9.45 -15.33
CA ARG A 32 -30.36 -10.53 -14.44
C ARG A 32 -29.45 -11.55 -15.11
N LEU A 33 -29.61 -11.80 -16.41
CA LEU A 33 -28.70 -12.64 -17.20
C LEU A 33 -27.37 -11.94 -17.48
N ALA A 34 -27.34 -10.61 -17.60
CA ALA A 34 -26.10 -9.85 -17.63
C ALA A 34 -25.34 -9.91 -16.29
N ALA A 35 -26.05 -9.85 -15.16
CA ALA A 35 -25.47 -10.00 -13.82
C ALA A 35 -24.98 -11.44 -13.52
N LEU A 36 -25.61 -12.46 -14.12
CA LEU A 36 -25.19 -13.86 -14.02
C LEU A 36 -24.03 -14.23 -14.97
N ALA A 37 -23.72 -13.39 -15.96
CA ALA A 37 -22.58 -13.59 -16.88
C ALA A 37 -21.26 -13.05 -16.32
N TRP A 38 -21.30 -12.28 -15.23
CA TRP A 38 -20.12 -11.85 -14.49
C TRP A 38 -19.76 -12.88 -13.43
N GLY A 39 -19.47 -14.10 -13.88
CA GLY A 39 -18.66 -15.00 -13.06
C GLY A 39 -17.35 -14.28 -12.75
N GLN A 40 -17.11 -13.96 -11.48
CA GLN A 40 -15.86 -13.44 -10.95
C GLN A 40 -14.73 -14.36 -11.44
N ARG A 41 -14.14 -14.06 -12.60
CA ARG A 41 -13.06 -14.88 -13.16
C ARG A 41 -11.88 -14.74 -12.21
N ALA A 42 -11.60 -15.81 -11.49
CA ALA A 42 -10.39 -15.92 -10.69
C ALA A 42 -9.17 -15.66 -11.59
N ALA A 43 -8.13 -15.05 -11.02
CA ALA A 43 -6.88 -14.83 -11.73
C ALA A 43 -6.10 -16.14 -11.78
N THR A 44 -5.46 -16.44 -12.92
CA THR A 44 -4.71 -17.68 -13.14
C THR A 44 -3.27 -17.52 -12.71
N ARG A 45 -2.71 -18.53 -12.03
CA ARG A 45 -1.33 -18.55 -11.54
C ARG A 45 -0.32 -18.72 -12.68
N HIS A 46 0.74 -17.92 -12.63
CA HIS A 46 1.92 -18.06 -13.47
C HIS A 46 3.19 -18.01 -12.62
N TYR A 47 4.16 -18.86 -12.97
CA TYR A 47 5.50 -18.83 -12.37
C TYR A 47 6.43 -17.98 -13.22
N VAL A 48 7.25 -17.17 -12.57
CA VAL A 48 8.39 -16.54 -13.23
C VAL A 48 9.40 -17.63 -13.59
N ASN A 49 9.82 -17.67 -14.85
CA ASN A 49 10.78 -18.67 -15.31
C ASN A 49 12.19 -18.34 -14.80
N GLN A 50 12.62 -19.02 -13.75
CA GLN A 50 13.94 -18.85 -13.13
C GLN A 50 15.13 -19.15 -14.06
N ARG A 51 14.95 -19.89 -15.15
CA ARG A 51 16.02 -20.06 -16.15
C ARG A 51 16.27 -18.80 -16.95
N ARG A 52 15.22 -17.99 -17.17
CA ARG A 52 15.31 -16.68 -17.85
C ARG A 52 15.61 -15.56 -16.86
N PHE A 53 15.10 -15.68 -15.64
CA PHE A 53 15.21 -14.68 -14.58
C PHE A 53 15.78 -15.35 -13.31
N PRO A 54 17.09 -15.69 -13.30
CA PRO A 54 17.70 -16.44 -12.19
C PRO A 54 17.71 -15.68 -10.85
N GLU A 55 17.59 -14.35 -10.93
CA GLU A 55 17.46 -13.45 -9.78
C GLU A 55 16.06 -13.49 -9.15
N ALA A 56 15.05 -14.08 -9.79
CA ALA A 56 13.69 -14.09 -9.28
C ALA A 56 13.47 -15.33 -8.37
N ARG A 57 13.54 -15.14 -7.05
CA ARG A 57 13.42 -16.21 -6.05
C ARG A 57 12.57 -15.76 -4.86
N CYS A 58 11.77 -16.68 -4.35
CA CYS A 58 11.22 -16.58 -3.01
C CYS A 58 12.30 -16.84 -1.95
N ILE A 59 12.03 -16.48 -0.69
CA ILE A 59 12.94 -16.70 0.44
C ILE A 59 13.51 -18.12 0.45
N ASP A 60 12.66 -19.13 0.18
CA ASP A 60 13.02 -20.55 0.15
C ASP A 60 13.66 -21.04 -1.17
N GLY A 61 13.82 -20.15 -2.15
CA GLY A 61 14.39 -20.44 -3.46
C GLY A 61 13.37 -20.82 -4.54
N THR A 62 12.10 -21.03 -4.20
CA THR A 62 11.05 -21.34 -5.18
C THR A 62 10.82 -20.18 -6.17
N PRO A 63 10.32 -20.44 -7.39
CA PRO A 63 10.04 -19.38 -8.36
C PRO A 63 8.90 -18.47 -7.88
N PRO A 64 9.04 -17.14 -7.98
CA PRO A 64 7.97 -16.24 -7.62
C PRO A 64 6.77 -16.41 -8.54
N VAL A 65 5.59 -16.11 -8.01
CA VAL A 65 4.30 -16.29 -8.65
C VAL A 65 3.62 -14.94 -8.87
N TYR A 66 2.93 -14.82 -10.01
CA TYR A 66 1.94 -13.78 -10.25
C TYR A 66 0.64 -14.39 -10.75
N TYR A 67 -0.47 -13.73 -10.45
CA TYR A 67 -1.79 -14.12 -10.90
C TYR A 67 -2.28 -13.14 -11.96
N LEU A 68 -2.73 -13.65 -13.12
CA LEU A 68 -3.17 -12.84 -14.24
C LEU A 68 -4.68 -12.98 -14.44
N ARG A 69 -5.38 -11.85 -14.51
CA ARG A 69 -6.75 -11.76 -15.02
C ARG A 69 -6.77 -10.83 -16.23
N PRO A 70 -6.97 -11.35 -17.45
CA PRO A 70 -7.08 -10.53 -18.64
C PRO A 70 -8.29 -9.59 -18.58
N ALA A 71 -8.19 -8.45 -19.26
CA ALA A 71 -9.33 -7.56 -19.49
C ALA A 71 -10.48 -8.32 -20.18
N PRO A 72 -11.76 -8.01 -19.89
CA PRO A 72 -12.89 -8.70 -20.50
C PRO A 72 -12.89 -8.55 -22.03
N GLN A 73 -13.19 -9.63 -22.76
CA GLN A 73 -13.15 -9.63 -24.24
C GLN A 73 -14.20 -8.72 -24.89
N ALA A 74 -15.33 -8.51 -24.20
CA ALA A 74 -16.43 -7.66 -24.67
C ALA A 74 -16.06 -6.16 -24.68
N GLU A 75 -14.96 -5.79 -24.01
CA GLU A 75 -14.54 -4.40 -23.90
C GLU A 75 -13.78 -3.92 -25.14
N ALA A 76 -13.72 -2.59 -25.31
CA ALA A 76 -13.01 -1.96 -26.41
C ALA A 76 -11.54 -2.43 -26.50
N ALA A 77 -11.02 -2.54 -27.72
CA ALA A 77 -9.64 -2.99 -27.96
C ALA A 77 -8.59 -2.14 -27.22
N ALA A 78 -8.88 -0.86 -26.99
CA ALA A 78 -8.05 0.05 -26.21
C ALA A 78 -7.90 -0.39 -24.74
N HIS A 79 -8.95 -0.93 -24.12
CA HIS A 79 -8.92 -1.32 -22.69
C HIS A 79 -8.05 -2.56 -22.48
N ARG A 80 -7.95 -3.43 -23.49
CA ARG A 80 -7.05 -4.58 -23.49
C ARG A 80 -5.55 -4.21 -23.56
N ARG A 81 -5.21 -2.94 -23.79
CA ARG A 81 -3.84 -2.42 -23.76
C ARG A 81 -3.49 -1.69 -22.46
N ARG A 82 -4.40 -1.70 -21.48
CA ARG A 82 -4.20 -1.12 -20.15
C ARG A 82 -3.92 -2.21 -19.12
N TRP A 83 -2.98 -1.94 -18.23
CA TRP A 83 -2.47 -2.92 -17.27
C TRP A 83 -2.35 -2.31 -15.88
N LEU A 84 -2.89 -3.00 -14.88
CA LEU A 84 -2.64 -2.75 -13.47
C LEU A 84 -1.80 -3.91 -12.92
N ILE A 85 -0.54 -3.63 -12.59
CA ILE A 85 0.34 -4.57 -11.91
C ILE A 85 0.28 -4.25 -10.42
N SER A 86 -0.26 -5.15 -9.60
CA SER A 86 -0.48 -4.93 -8.17
C SER A 86 0.43 -5.83 -7.33
N LEU A 87 1.34 -5.24 -6.55
CA LEU A 87 2.25 -5.96 -5.66
C LEU A 87 1.59 -6.20 -4.30
N GLN A 88 1.59 -7.46 -3.85
CA GLN A 88 1.05 -7.85 -2.56
C GLN A 88 1.90 -7.31 -1.39
N GLY A 89 1.25 -6.89 -0.31
CA GLY A 89 1.89 -6.54 0.95
C GLY A 89 2.20 -7.74 1.86
N GLY A 90 2.95 -7.53 2.93
CA GLY A 90 3.11 -8.58 3.93
C GLY A 90 4.20 -8.41 4.98
N SER A 91 4.70 -7.20 5.26
CA SER A 91 5.85 -6.95 6.14
C SER A 91 7.17 -7.57 5.64
N SER A 92 8.26 -7.38 6.37
CA SER A 92 9.55 -8.01 6.12
C SER A 92 9.86 -9.09 7.17
N CYS A 93 10.97 -9.81 7.00
CA CYS A 93 11.53 -10.71 8.01
C CYS A 93 13.02 -10.43 8.21
N THR A 94 13.58 -10.93 9.31
CA THR A 94 15.00 -10.86 9.65
C THR A 94 15.48 -12.26 10.01
N VAL A 95 16.69 -12.61 9.58
CA VAL A 95 17.24 -13.96 9.81
C VAL A 95 17.58 -14.15 11.28
N GLY A 96 17.11 -15.25 11.88
CA GLY A 96 17.39 -15.58 13.29
C GLY A 96 16.75 -14.61 14.27
N ALA A 97 15.67 -13.95 13.88
CA ALA A 97 15.01 -12.95 14.70
C ALA A 97 14.55 -13.49 16.05
N SER A 98 14.05 -14.72 16.09
CA SER A 98 13.57 -15.36 17.31
C SER A 98 14.69 -15.59 18.34
N ALA A 99 15.92 -15.82 17.86
CA ALA A 99 17.10 -15.99 18.71
C ALA A 99 17.72 -14.65 19.12
N LYS A 100 17.70 -13.65 18.22
CA LYS A 100 18.26 -12.31 18.45
C LYS A 100 17.38 -11.47 19.39
N TRP A 101 16.07 -11.64 19.33
CA TRP A 101 15.07 -10.90 20.10
C TRP A 101 14.08 -11.87 20.78
N PRO A 102 14.51 -12.61 21.82
CA PRO A 102 13.62 -13.50 22.55
C PRO A 102 12.46 -12.70 23.15
N LYS A 103 11.27 -13.31 23.21
CA LYS A 103 10.05 -12.69 23.76
C LYS A 103 10.22 -12.40 25.25
N ASP A 104 10.83 -11.28 25.59
CA ASP A 104 10.97 -10.82 26.97
C ASP A 104 9.66 -10.12 27.39
N PRO A 105 9.03 -10.54 28.52
CA PRO A 105 7.78 -9.96 29.02
C PRO A 105 7.88 -8.47 29.43
N VAL A 106 9.07 -7.89 29.59
CA VAL A 106 9.24 -6.42 29.71
C VAL A 106 8.74 -5.70 28.44
N TYR A 107 8.70 -6.42 27.32
CA TYR A 107 8.26 -5.97 26.01
C TYR A 107 6.96 -6.66 25.56
N SER A 108 6.07 -7.02 26.48
CA SER A 108 4.70 -7.46 26.18
C SER A 108 3.65 -6.35 26.34
N GLY A 109 4.07 -5.08 26.25
CA GLY A 109 3.13 -3.98 26.02
C GLY A 109 2.63 -4.03 24.57
N ALA A 110 1.40 -3.55 24.30
CA ALA A 110 0.81 -3.56 22.95
C ALA A 110 1.70 -2.90 21.85
N ALA A 111 2.65 -2.04 22.24
CA ALA A 111 3.61 -1.40 21.36
C ALA A 111 4.80 -2.29 20.94
N SER A 112 5.15 -3.33 21.68
CA SER A 112 6.41 -4.07 21.51
C SER A 112 6.25 -5.44 20.84
N GLU A 113 5.07 -6.02 20.78
CA GLU A 113 4.80 -7.17 19.89
C GLU A 113 4.90 -6.80 18.38
N ALA A 114 4.84 -5.50 18.03
CA ALA A 114 5.10 -5.02 16.68
C ALA A 114 6.58 -4.77 16.37
N LEU A 115 7.47 -4.87 17.36
CA LEU A 115 8.89 -4.52 17.23
C LEU A 115 9.80 -5.74 17.15
N VAL A 116 9.29 -6.96 17.38
CA VAL A 116 10.06 -8.19 17.13
C VAL A 116 9.95 -8.52 15.64
N PRO A 117 11.06 -8.48 14.88
CA PRO A 117 11.01 -8.86 13.47
C PRO A 117 10.53 -10.30 13.31
N LEU A 118 9.74 -10.56 12.26
CA LEU A 118 9.37 -11.94 11.92
C LEU A 118 10.62 -12.73 11.57
N ASP A 119 10.70 -13.98 12.00
CA ASP A 119 11.82 -14.84 11.62
C ASP A 119 11.67 -15.33 10.17
N CYS A 120 12.74 -15.21 9.39
CA CYS A 120 12.72 -15.70 8.02
C CYS A 120 12.64 -17.23 7.94
N ALA A 121 13.06 -17.95 8.99
CA ALA A 121 12.91 -19.41 9.04
C ALA A 121 11.44 -19.85 9.04
N ASP A 122 10.61 -19.20 9.84
CA ASP A 122 9.16 -19.44 9.88
C ASP A 122 8.51 -18.95 8.59
N ARG A 123 8.94 -17.78 8.11
CA ARG A 123 8.35 -17.17 6.92
C ARG A 123 8.60 -17.98 5.65
N ALA A 124 9.79 -18.56 5.51
CA ALA A 124 10.15 -19.43 4.38
C ALA A 124 9.21 -20.62 4.23
N GLN A 125 8.59 -21.08 5.32
CA GLN A 125 7.65 -22.21 5.32
C GLN A 125 6.21 -21.79 4.97
N GLY A 126 5.93 -20.48 4.97
CA GLY A 126 4.60 -19.93 4.75
C GLY A 126 4.36 -19.37 3.34
N SER A 127 3.12 -18.96 3.08
CA SER A 127 2.67 -18.40 1.80
C SER A 127 3.31 -17.05 1.43
N LEU A 128 4.06 -16.44 2.35
CA LEU A 128 4.81 -15.20 2.13
C LEU A 128 6.33 -15.40 2.11
N GLY A 129 6.79 -16.66 2.00
CA GLY A 129 8.19 -17.01 1.79
C GLY A 129 8.42 -18.18 0.84
N SER A 130 7.35 -18.89 0.45
CA SER A 130 7.38 -19.97 -0.54
C SER A 130 6.19 -19.88 -1.51
N SER A 131 6.41 -20.29 -2.76
CA SER A 131 5.35 -20.46 -3.75
C SER A 131 4.80 -21.89 -3.82
N ALA A 132 5.31 -22.84 -3.02
CA ALA A 132 4.99 -24.26 -3.16
C ALA A 132 3.49 -24.56 -2.96
N GLY A 133 2.83 -23.80 -2.08
CA GLY A 133 1.40 -23.94 -1.77
C GLY A 133 0.46 -23.02 -2.55
N ASP A 134 0.95 -22.24 -3.52
CA ASP A 134 0.11 -21.28 -4.25
C ASP A 134 -0.93 -22.02 -5.12
N PRO A 135 -2.25 -21.73 -5.01
CA PRO A 135 -3.27 -22.40 -5.82
C PRO A 135 -3.19 -22.00 -7.30
N PRO A 136 -3.66 -22.84 -8.24
CA PRO A 136 -3.65 -22.54 -9.68
C PRO A 136 -4.53 -21.34 -10.06
N GLU A 137 -5.53 -21.03 -9.24
CA GLU A 137 -6.39 -19.87 -9.39
C GLU A 137 -6.53 -19.15 -8.04
N LYS A 138 -6.71 -17.83 -8.09
CA LYS A 138 -6.91 -17.01 -6.90
C LYS A 138 -7.92 -15.91 -7.19
N ASP A 139 -8.89 -15.77 -6.30
CA ASP A 139 -9.72 -14.57 -6.29
C ASP A 139 -8.91 -13.40 -5.71
N VAL A 140 -8.58 -12.43 -6.56
CA VAL A 140 -7.87 -11.20 -6.16
C VAL A 140 -8.83 -10.04 -5.85
N SER A 141 -10.15 -10.23 -6.04
CA SER A 141 -11.18 -9.21 -5.80
C SER A 141 -11.41 -8.91 -4.32
N TYR A 142 -10.76 -9.65 -3.41
CA TYR A 142 -10.69 -9.31 -1.98
C TYR A 142 -10.04 -7.94 -1.73
N LYS A 143 -9.27 -7.42 -2.71
CA LYS A 143 -8.92 -6.01 -2.80
C LYS A 143 -9.87 -5.34 -3.78
N GLU A 144 -10.62 -4.35 -3.32
CA GLU A 144 -11.65 -3.66 -4.11
C GLU A 144 -11.06 -3.07 -5.40
N ILE A 145 -9.87 -2.47 -5.35
CA ILE A 145 -9.16 -1.93 -6.52
C ILE A 145 -8.80 -2.98 -7.59
N LEU A 146 -8.83 -4.27 -7.23
CA LEU A 146 -8.60 -5.40 -8.13
C LEU A 146 -9.91 -6.12 -8.49
N SER A 147 -11.07 -5.61 -8.08
CA SER A 147 -12.37 -6.20 -8.40
C SER A 147 -12.72 -5.97 -9.87
N PRO A 148 -13.34 -6.93 -10.57
CA PRO A 148 -13.95 -6.69 -11.89
C PRO A 148 -15.32 -6.00 -11.79
N ASP A 149 -15.81 -5.72 -10.58
CA ASP A 149 -17.06 -5.01 -10.34
C ASP A 149 -16.86 -3.48 -10.38
N PRO A 150 -17.43 -2.71 -11.33
CA PRO A 150 -17.24 -1.27 -11.45
C PRO A 150 -17.88 -0.50 -10.30
N ALA A 151 -18.86 -1.08 -9.58
CA ALA A 151 -19.39 -0.47 -8.37
C ALA A 151 -18.38 -0.52 -7.21
N ARG A 152 -17.43 -1.48 -7.24
CA ARG A 152 -16.32 -1.58 -6.28
C ARG A 152 -15.02 -1.00 -6.83
N ASN A 153 -14.85 -1.02 -8.15
CA ASN A 153 -13.64 -0.63 -8.86
C ASN A 153 -13.97 0.23 -10.08
N PRO A 154 -14.38 1.49 -9.87
CA PRO A 154 -14.79 2.34 -10.98
C PRO A 154 -13.65 2.66 -11.96
N VAL A 155 -12.38 2.45 -11.57
CA VAL A 155 -11.21 2.87 -12.37
C VAL A 155 -10.58 1.73 -13.18
N PHE A 156 -10.42 0.53 -12.60
CA PHE A 156 -9.61 -0.54 -13.17
C PHE A 156 -10.36 -1.85 -13.45
N HIS A 157 -11.69 -1.88 -13.30
CA HIS A 157 -12.49 -3.12 -13.39
C HIS A 157 -12.33 -3.85 -14.74
N ASP A 158 -12.06 -3.11 -15.81
CA ASP A 158 -11.95 -3.57 -17.19
C ASP A 158 -10.50 -3.63 -17.71
N TRP A 159 -9.51 -3.51 -16.83
CA TRP A 159 -8.09 -3.59 -17.19
C TRP A 159 -7.55 -5.02 -17.10
N ASN A 160 -6.39 -5.27 -17.71
CA ASN A 160 -5.61 -6.46 -17.37
C ASN A 160 -5.05 -6.30 -15.96
N ILE A 161 -5.30 -7.28 -15.08
CA ILE A 161 -4.79 -7.29 -13.71
C ILE A 161 -3.70 -8.33 -13.59
N ALA A 162 -2.50 -7.91 -13.22
CA ALA A 162 -1.41 -8.80 -12.82
C ALA A 162 -1.14 -8.60 -11.32
N PHE A 163 -1.43 -9.60 -10.49
CA PHE A 163 -1.20 -9.56 -9.05
C PHE A 163 0.09 -10.31 -8.70
N GLY A 164 1.14 -9.58 -8.30
CA GLY A 164 2.40 -10.17 -7.84
C GLY A 164 2.25 -10.70 -6.42
N ARG A 165 2.41 -12.03 -6.25
CA ARG A 165 2.38 -12.69 -4.94
C ARG A 165 3.72 -12.43 -4.25
N TYR A 166 3.69 -11.97 -2.99
CA TYR A 166 4.88 -11.57 -2.25
C TYR A 166 5.56 -12.75 -1.57
N CYS A 167 6.88 -12.92 -1.70
CA CYS A 167 7.63 -14.00 -1.04
C CYS A 167 9.10 -13.71 -0.73
N ASP A 168 9.60 -12.49 -0.92
CA ASP A 168 11.03 -12.21 -0.70
C ASP A 168 11.34 -11.73 0.72
N GLY A 169 10.35 -11.26 1.49
CA GLY A 169 10.58 -10.81 2.87
C GLY A 169 11.37 -9.52 3.02
N SER A 170 11.60 -8.78 1.93
CA SER A 170 12.40 -7.55 1.89
C SER A 170 11.65 -6.34 1.31
N GLY A 171 10.32 -6.38 1.31
CA GLY A 171 9.51 -5.29 0.76
C GLY A 171 9.68 -5.09 -0.75
N TRP A 172 9.98 -6.17 -1.48
CA TRP A 172 10.20 -6.18 -2.93
C TRP A 172 11.41 -5.38 -3.42
N SER A 173 12.29 -4.87 -2.56
CA SER A 173 13.32 -3.91 -2.97
C SER A 173 14.75 -4.45 -2.93
N SER A 174 15.00 -5.59 -2.27
CA SER A 174 16.35 -6.15 -2.10
C SER A 174 16.80 -7.09 -3.24
N ALA A 175 18.12 -7.29 -3.31
CA ALA A 175 18.81 -8.27 -4.14
C ALA A 175 19.93 -8.98 -3.34
N THR A 176 19.64 -9.36 -2.10
CA THR A 176 20.59 -9.95 -1.14
C THR A 176 20.31 -11.44 -0.94
N ASP A 177 21.36 -12.26 -0.82
CA ASP A 177 21.25 -13.62 -0.26
C ASP A 177 21.94 -13.66 1.10
N VAL A 178 21.34 -14.36 2.06
CA VAL A 178 21.90 -14.53 3.41
C VAL A 178 22.02 -16.01 3.72
N VAL A 179 23.22 -16.45 4.07
CA VAL A 179 23.47 -17.82 4.53
C VAL A 179 23.43 -17.85 6.05
N ALA A 180 22.55 -18.67 6.60
CA ALA A 180 22.39 -18.87 8.03
C ALA A 180 22.61 -20.34 8.40
N SER A 181 23.34 -20.60 9.48
CA SER A 181 23.46 -21.94 10.06
C SER A 181 22.31 -22.16 11.04
N GLU A 182 21.34 -22.99 10.67
CA GLU A 182 20.23 -23.39 11.51
C GLU A 182 20.36 -24.87 11.85
N GLU A 183 20.37 -25.23 13.15
CA GLU A 183 20.44 -26.62 13.59
C GLU A 183 21.54 -27.44 12.90
N SER A 184 22.72 -26.83 12.70
CA SER A 184 23.89 -27.39 11.99
C SER A 184 23.75 -27.61 10.47
N VAL A 185 22.71 -27.04 9.84
CA VAL A 185 22.53 -27.00 8.38
C VAL A 185 22.60 -25.56 7.88
N ASN A 186 23.43 -25.31 6.86
CA ASN A 186 23.46 -24.01 6.19
C ASN A 186 22.23 -23.88 5.27
N ARG A 187 21.37 -22.90 5.57
CA ARG A 187 20.24 -22.49 4.72
C ARG A 187 20.55 -21.15 4.08
N THR A 188 20.21 -21.00 2.82
CA THR A 188 20.28 -19.71 2.12
C THR A 188 18.89 -19.10 2.05
N TYR A 189 18.75 -17.87 2.51
CA TYR A 189 17.56 -17.05 2.37
C TYR A 189 17.75 -16.06 1.23
N HIS A 190 16.80 -16.05 0.30
CA HIS A 190 16.87 -15.21 -0.90
C HIS A 190 15.97 -13.98 -0.77
N PHE A 191 16.56 -12.84 -0.40
CA PHE A 191 15.89 -11.53 -0.40
C PHE A 191 15.99 -10.91 -1.79
N ARG A 192 15.20 -11.46 -2.71
CA ARG A 192 15.27 -11.15 -4.15
C ARG A 192 14.10 -10.31 -4.66
N GLY A 193 13.57 -9.43 -3.81
CA GLY A 193 12.42 -8.59 -4.12
C GLY A 193 12.53 -7.85 -5.45
N ALA A 194 13.67 -7.18 -5.70
CA ALA A 194 13.89 -6.44 -6.93
C ALA A 194 13.91 -7.35 -8.17
N GLY A 195 14.54 -8.52 -8.05
CA GLY A 195 14.53 -9.56 -9.08
C GLY A 195 13.12 -10.11 -9.34
N ASN A 196 12.30 -10.26 -8.29
CA ASN A 196 10.93 -10.76 -8.39
C ASN A 196 10.05 -9.79 -9.16
N VAL A 197 10.07 -8.49 -8.84
CA VAL A 197 9.29 -7.48 -9.58
C VAL A 197 9.72 -7.44 -11.04
N MET A 198 11.02 -7.36 -11.32
CA MET A 198 11.51 -7.30 -12.70
C MET A 198 11.20 -8.59 -13.48
N GLY A 199 11.31 -9.76 -12.84
CA GLY A 199 10.94 -11.05 -13.44
C GLY A 199 9.46 -11.15 -13.78
N ILE A 200 8.57 -10.61 -12.93
CA ILE A 200 7.13 -10.52 -13.22
C ILE A 200 6.90 -9.57 -14.41
N VAL A 201 7.43 -8.35 -14.37
CA VAL A 201 7.27 -7.35 -15.44
C VAL A 201 7.77 -7.87 -16.78
N GLN A 202 8.96 -8.48 -16.81
CA GLN A 202 9.54 -9.02 -18.03
C GLN A 202 8.77 -10.24 -18.55
N SER A 203 8.19 -11.06 -17.66
CA SER A 203 7.30 -12.16 -18.08
C SER A 203 6.02 -11.63 -18.72
N LEU A 204 5.42 -10.58 -18.15
CA LEU A 204 4.23 -9.92 -18.72
C LEU A 204 4.51 -9.32 -20.11
N LEU A 205 5.66 -8.66 -20.26
CA LEU A 205 6.12 -8.09 -21.54
C LEU A 205 6.32 -9.18 -22.60
N ALA A 206 7.02 -10.26 -22.25
CA ALA A 206 7.44 -11.27 -23.19
C ALA A 206 6.34 -12.28 -23.56
N PHE A 207 5.42 -12.60 -22.64
CA PHE A 207 4.54 -13.77 -22.79
C PHE A 207 3.04 -13.47 -22.62
N HIS A 208 2.66 -12.29 -22.14
CA HIS A 208 1.26 -11.99 -21.82
C HIS A 208 0.69 -10.79 -22.57
N GLY A 209 1.41 -10.25 -23.55
CA GLY A 209 0.92 -9.19 -24.43
C GLY A 209 1.09 -7.77 -23.88
N MET A 210 1.79 -7.59 -22.76
CA MET A 210 2.09 -6.25 -22.23
C MET A 210 3.09 -5.48 -23.12
N GLY A 211 3.81 -6.16 -24.03
CA GLY A 211 4.73 -5.50 -24.98
C GLY A 211 4.07 -4.49 -25.93
N VAL A 212 2.74 -4.52 -26.06
CA VAL A 212 1.95 -3.52 -26.83
C VAL A 212 1.05 -2.67 -25.93
N ALA A 213 1.34 -2.62 -24.62
CA ALA A 213 0.59 -1.81 -23.67
C ALA A 213 0.73 -0.32 -23.97
N GLU A 214 -0.39 0.38 -23.93
CA GLU A 214 -0.45 1.84 -24.04
C GLU A 214 -0.29 2.50 -22.67
N GLU A 215 -0.76 1.82 -21.61
CA GLU A 215 -0.82 2.36 -20.26
C GLU A 215 -0.59 1.24 -19.24
N VAL A 216 0.37 1.45 -18.35
CA VAL A 216 0.74 0.52 -17.28
C VAL A 216 0.78 1.29 -15.96
N ILE A 217 0.04 0.82 -14.96
CA ILE A 217 0.09 1.36 -13.60
C ILE A 217 0.72 0.30 -12.71
N LEU A 218 1.83 0.66 -12.06
CA LEU A 218 2.43 -0.15 -11.00
C LEU A 218 1.80 0.25 -9.68
N HIS A 219 0.91 -0.60 -9.20
CA HIS A 219 0.27 -0.49 -7.93
C HIS A 219 0.93 -1.41 -6.91
N GLY A 220 0.82 -1.06 -5.64
CA GLY A 220 1.10 -1.99 -4.56
C GLY A 220 0.44 -1.52 -3.29
N CYS A 221 0.30 -2.44 -2.34
CA CYS A 221 -0.15 -2.07 -1.00
C CYS A 221 0.81 -2.52 0.10
N SER A 222 0.98 -1.69 1.14
CA SER A 222 1.89 -1.97 2.25
C SER A 222 3.32 -2.16 1.74
N SER A 223 3.99 -3.25 2.09
CA SER A 223 5.28 -3.64 1.51
C SER A 223 5.27 -3.71 -0.03
N GLY A 224 4.14 -4.03 -0.66
CA GLY A 224 3.99 -3.98 -2.11
C GLY A 224 4.07 -2.56 -2.66
N ALA A 225 3.55 -1.57 -1.92
CA ALA A 225 3.65 -0.17 -2.28
C ALA A 225 5.08 0.34 -2.11
N HIS A 226 5.82 -0.15 -1.11
CA HIS A 226 7.27 0.11 -0.97
C HIS A 226 8.01 -0.38 -2.22
N GLY A 227 7.73 -1.61 -2.65
CA GLY A 227 8.25 -2.15 -3.91
C GLY A 227 7.94 -1.29 -5.13
N ALA A 228 6.69 -0.86 -5.25
CA ALA A 228 6.25 -0.04 -6.36
C ALA A 228 6.96 1.32 -6.41
N LEU A 229 7.15 1.96 -5.25
CA LEU A 229 7.88 3.21 -5.11
C LEU A 229 9.38 3.04 -5.34
N ALA A 230 10.00 2.01 -4.78
CA ALA A 230 11.43 1.73 -4.92
C ALA A 230 11.83 1.40 -6.36
N LEU A 231 10.97 0.68 -7.09
CA LEU A 231 11.29 0.14 -8.42
C LEU A 231 10.58 0.84 -9.57
N GLY A 232 9.77 1.87 -9.29
CA GLY A 232 9.00 2.59 -10.32
C GLY A 232 9.85 2.98 -11.53
N ASP A 233 11.02 3.59 -11.30
CA ASP A 233 11.93 4.00 -12.37
C ASP A 233 12.55 2.82 -13.13
N ARG A 234 12.87 1.72 -12.44
CA ARG A 234 13.39 0.49 -13.08
C ARG A 234 12.33 -0.18 -13.95
N VAL A 235 11.08 -0.20 -13.49
CA VAL A 235 9.94 -0.72 -14.27
C VAL A 235 9.68 0.18 -15.47
N ARG A 236 9.67 1.51 -15.30
CA ARG A 236 9.54 2.47 -16.41
C ARG A 236 10.58 2.23 -17.50
N ALA A 237 11.83 1.99 -17.11
CA ALA A 237 12.94 1.75 -18.02
C ALA A 237 12.81 0.43 -18.80
N ALA A 238 12.11 -0.57 -18.26
CA ALA A 238 11.86 -1.84 -18.93
C ALA A 238 10.67 -1.81 -19.91
N LEU A 239 9.76 -0.84 -19.77
CA LEU A 239 8.60 -0.70 -20.65
C LEU A 239 8.99 -0.07 -22.00
N PRO A 240 8.22 -0.32 -23.07
CA PRO A 240 8.38 0.37 -24.34
C PRO A 240 8.41 1.91 -24.14
N PRO A 241 9.22 2.66 -24.90
CA PRO A 241 9.41 4.10 -24.66
C PRO A 241 8.12 4.93 -24.68
N ARG A 242 7.13 4.52 -25.49
CA ARG A 242 5.84 5.22 -25.67
C ARG A 242 4.74 4.76 -24.70
N THR A 243 5.00 3.76 -23.87
CA THR A 243 4.02 3.29 -22.88
C THR A 243 3.91 4.30 -21.75
N LEU A 244 2.69 4.77 -21.48
CA LEU A 244 2.40 5.59 -20.30
C LEU A 244 2.64 4.73 -19.06
N PHE A 245 3.34 5.30 -18.08
CA PHE A 245 3.61 4.62 -16.82
C PHE A 245 3.48 5.55 -15.62
N ALA A 246 2.90 5.04 -14.55
CA ALA A 246 2.83 5.71 -13.26
C ALA A 246 2.75 4.71 -12.10
N VAL A 247 3.00 5.21 -10.89
CA VAL A 247 2.95 4.43 -9.64
C VAL A 247 1.75 4.85 -8.80
N LEU A 248 0.99 3.87 -8.29
CA LEU A 248 -0.07 4.08 -7.31
C LEU A 248 0.28 3.33 -6.03
N ALA A 249 0.63 4.06 -4.98
CA ALA A 249 1.13 3.50 -3.73
C ALA A 249 0.04 3.60 -2.65
N ASP A 250 -0.42 2.45 -2.15
CA ASP A 250 -1.47 2.35 -1.10
C ASP A 250 -0.86 1.90 0.24
N SER A 251 -1.14 2.62 1.34
CA SER A 251 -0.62 2.35 2.68
C SER A 251 0.91 2.14 2.71
N ALA A 252 1.63 2.92 1.90
CA ALA A 252 3.08 2.82 1.77
C ALA A 252 3.78 3.62 2.86
N VAL A 253 3.36 4.85 3.08
CA VAL A 253 4.11 5.81 3.88
C VAL A 253 3.74 5.65 5.34
N TYR A 254 4.68 5.12 6.11
CA TYR A 254 4.56 4.98 7.54
C TYR A 254 5.20 6.17 8.24
N PHE A 255 4.79 6.41 9.49
CA PHE A 255 5.49 7.35 10.36
C PHE A 255 6.91 6.85 10.63
N GLU A 256 7.90 7.60 10.19
CA GLU A 256 9.30 7.33 10.45
C GLU A 256 9.69 7.94 11.80
N ASN A 257 9.94 7.08 12.78
CA ASN A 257 10.44 7.49 14.10
C ASN A 257 11.75 8.26 13.91
N ALA A 258 11.80 9.49 14.43
CA ALA A 258 12.94 10.40 14.32
C ALA A 258 13.36 10.75 12.87
N HIS A 259 12.38 11.00 11.99
CA HIS A 259 12.65 11.48 10.64
C HIS A 259 13.54 12.74 10.64
N PRO A 260 14.71 12.75 9.97
CA PRO A 260 15.74 13.77 10.21
C PRO A 260 15.42 15.15 9.62
N PHE A 261 14.45 15.28 8.72
CA PHE A 261 14.18 16.53 7.99
C PHE A 261 12.76 17.09 8.16
N ALA A 262 11.88 16.39 8.88
CA ALA A 262 10.47 16.75 8.98
C ALA A 262 9.99 16.47 10.40
N VAL A 263 9.99 17.54 11.19
CA VAL A 263 9.69 17.54 12.62
C VAL A 263 8.72 18.68 12.89
N HIS A 264 7.53 18.35 13.38
CA HIS A 264 6.59 19.37 13.84
C HIS A 264 6.77 19.66 15.33
N ASP A 265 7.11 18.64 16.13
CA ASP A 265 7.37 18.74 17.56
C ASP A 265 8.77 18.18 17.92
N PRO A 266 9.73 19.06 18.27
CA PRO A 266 11.09 18.64 18.63
C PRO A 266 11.15 17.67 19.82
N GLN A 267 10.20 17.73 20.77
CA GLN A 267 10.20 16.82 21.92
C GLN A 267 9.78 15.41 21.51
N ILE A 268 8.83 15.30 20.58
CA ILE A 268 8.43 14.02 20.00
C ILE A 268 9.58 13.41 19.24
N TRP A 269 10.24 14.20 18.39
CA TRP A 269 11.40 13.74 17.64
C TRP A 269 12.51 13.23 18.59
N GLN A 270 12.87 14.02 19.61
CA GLN A 270 13.89 13.65 20.59
C GLN A 270 13.55 12.32 21.27
N LYS A 271 12.31 12.15 21.74
CA LYS A 271 11.86 10.91 22.37
C LYS A 271 12.05 9.70 21.44
N TYR A 272 11.65 9.82 20.18
CA TYR A 272 11.79 8.74 19.21
C TYR A 272 13.25 8.48 18.83
N PHE A 273 14.06 9.53 18.79
CA PHE A 273 15.49 9.42 18.54
C PHE A 273 16.19 8.68 19.68
N ASP A 274 15.89 9.01 20.94
CA ASP A 274 16.38 8.28 22.13
C ASP A 274 16.04 6.80 22.02
N GLN A 275 14.78 6.48 21.68
CA GLN A 275 14.34 5.10 21.48
C GLN A 275 15.11 4.39 20.37
N ALA A 276 15.43 5.08 19.28
CA ALA A 276 16.24 4.55 18.20
C ALA A 276 17.68 4.27 18.63
N VAL A 277 18.30 5.17 19.41
CA VAL A 277 19.64 4.98 20.00
C VAL A 277 19.65 3.76 20.93
N PHE A 278 18.71 3.67 21.87
CA PHE A 278 18.60 2.53 22.79
C PHE A 278 18.39 1.21 22.05
N ALA A 279 17.51 1.19 21.05
CA ALA A 279 17.28 0.01 20.23
C ALA A 279 18.54 -0.40 19.46
N ALA A 280 19.20 0.54 18.79
CA ALA A 280 20.44 0.30 18.06
C ALA A 280 21.57 -0.22 18.96
N ALA A 281 21.70 0.30 20.19
CA ALA A 281 22.73 -0.12 21.13
C ALA A 281 22.51 -1.56 21.60
N ARG A 282 21.26 -1.89 21.93
CA ARG A 282 20.84 -3.25 22.29
C ARG A 282 21.08 -4.23 21.14
N ASP A 283 20.59 -3.90 19.95
CA ASP A 283 20.67 -4.80 18.79
C ASP A 283 22.13 -5.01 18.37
N SER A 284 22.96 -3.95 18.41
CA SER A 284 24.41 -4.04 18.18
C SER A 284 25.10 -4.95 19.19
N LYS A 285 24.75 -4.83 20.48
CA LYS A 285 25.30 -5.69 21.54
C LYS A 285 24.91 -7.16 21.36
N ALA A 286 23.63 -7.42 21.03
CA ALA A 286 23.13 -8.78 20.80
C ALA A 286 23.85 -9.48 19.63
N LEU A 287 24.30 -8.71 18.63
CA LEU A 287 25.02 -9.20 17.45
C LEU A 287 26.56 -9.12 17.58
N GLY A 288 27.08 -8.65 18.72
CA GLY A 288 28.53 -8.56 18.96
C GLY A 288 29.24 -7.39 18.25
N PHE A 289 28.51 -6.38 17.78
CA PHE A 289 29.06 -5.18 17.13
C PHE A 289 29.57 -4.17 18.16
N THR A 290 30.74 -4.44 18.75
CA THR A 290 31.33 -3.63 19.83
C THR A 290 31.73 -2.22 19.41
N ASP A 291 32.09 -2.01 18.14
CA ASP A 291 32.43 -0.71 17.56
C ASP A 291 31.25 0.28 17.67
N LEU A 292 30.05 -0.19 17.34
CA LEU A 292 28.82 0.59 17.43
C LEU A 292 28.37 0.79 18.87
N THR A 293 28.52 -0.22 19.72
CA THR A 293 28.15 -0.11 21.15
C THR A 293 28.92 1.00 21.84
N HIS A 294 30.23 1.15 21.60
CA HIS A 294 31.00 2.25 22.17
C HIS A 294 30.56 3.62 21.64
N ALA A 295 30.28 3.73 20.33
CA ALA A 295 29.80 4.97 19.73
C ALA A 295 28.46 5.42 20.33
N LEU A 296 27.55 4.46 20.56
CA LEU A 296 26.22 4.72 21.15
C LEU A 296 26.28 4.94 22.67
N ALA A 297 27.26 4.38 23.38
CA ALA A 297 27.44 4.57 24.82
C ALA A 297 27.84 6.01 25.20
N ASN A 298 28.44 6.75 24.26
CA ASN A 298 28.80 8.16 24.43
C ASN A 298 27.65 9.12 24.14
N TYR A 299 26.44 8.61 23.90
CA TYR A 299 25.27 9.43 23.69
C TYR A 299 24.92 10.23 24.95
N ASP A 300 24.85 11.56 24.83
CA ASP A 300 24.40 12.46 25.88
C ASP A 300 23.19 13.25 25.38
N ALA A 301 22.02 12.96 25.97
CA ALA A 301 20.76 13.61 25.63
C ALA A 301 20.75 15.14 25.90
N GLN A 302 21.70 15.66 26.68
CA GLN A 302 21.82 17.09 26.99
C GLN A 302 22.65 17.86 25.95
N LEU A 303 23.53 17.21 25.20
CA LEU A 303 24.49 17.83 24.27
C LEU A 303 23.94 18.09 22.86
N ALA A 304 22.62 18.27 22.74
CA ALA A 304 21.83 18.47 21.52
C ALA A 304 21.46 17.18 20.73
N PRO A 305 20.24 17.12 20.13
CA PRO A 305 19.68 15.95 19.45
C PRO A 305 20.50 15.37 18.29
N PHE A 306 21.41 16.16 17.71
CA PHE A 306 22.15 15.81 16.50
C PHE A 306 23.64 15.69 16.78
N GLN A 307 24.05 14.57 17.36
CA GLN A 307 25.46 14.15 17.35
C GLN A 307 25.69 13.31 16.08
N PRO A 308 26.44 13.80 15.07
CA PRO A 308 26.59 13.09 13.78
C PRO A 308 27.18 11.69 13.94
N SER A 309 28.09 11.49 14.89
CA SER A 309 28.66 10.17 15.21
C SER A 309 27.63 9.20 15.77
N VAL A 310 26.70 9.65 16.61
CA VAL A 310 25.60 8.84 17.14
C VAL A 310 24.61 8.51 16.05
N LEU A 311 24.22 9.50 15.24
CA LEU A 311 23.31 9.30 14.10
C LEU A 311 23.89 8.28 13.11
N GLN A 312 25.18 8.41 12.80
CA GLN A 312 25.91 7.46 11.99
C GLN A 312 25.91 6.06 12.62
N ALA A 313 26.16 5.94 13.92
CA ALA A 313 26.15 4.65 14.61
C ALA A 313 24.75 4.01 14.62
N VAL A 314 23.68 4.80 14.80
CA VAL A 314 22.29 4.33 14.74
C VAL A 314 21.97 3.75 13.36
N TYR A 315 22.28 4.46 12.28
CA TYR A 315 21.98 3.97 10.93
C TYR A 315 22.87 2.80 10.51
N GLN A 316 24.13 2.79 10.93
CA GLN A 316 25.00 1.62 10.74
C GLN A 316 24.47 0.39 11.49
N ALA A 317 24.00 0.55 12.73
CA ALA A 317 23.38 -0.52 13.48
C ALA A 317 22.14 -1.05 12.75
N ARG A 318 21.24 -0.16 12.31
CA ARG A 318 20.03 -0.54 11.56
C ARG A 318 20.36 -1.35 10.31
N ARG A 319 21.31 -0.89 9.50
CA ARG A 319 21.79 -1.61 8.31
C ARG A 319 22.32 -3.01 8.65
N ARG A 320 23.15 -3.12 9.70
CA ARG A 320 23.72 -4.43 10.12
C ARG A 320 22.69 -5.37 10.75
N THR A 321 21.61 -4.83 11.33
CA THR A 321 20.55 -5.61 11.98
C THR A 321 19.43 -6.02 11.02
N THR A 322 19.47 -5.56 9.77
CA THR A 322 18.45 -5.80 8.76
C THR A 322 19.15 -6.16 7.45
N GLU A 323 19.44 -7.44 7.29
CA GLU A 323 20.43 -7.93 6.31
C GLU A 323 20.00 -7.63 4.86
N TRP A 324 18.71 -7.61 4.59
CA TRP A 324 18.19 -7.30 3.26
C TRP A 324 18.37 -5.82 2.85
N LEU A 325 18.82 -4.94 3.76
CA LEU A 325 19.23 -3.57 3.41
C LEU A 325 20.61 -3.47 2.78
N ASP A 326 21.44 -4.53 2.82
CA ASP A 326 22.80 -4.46 2.27
C ASP A 326 22.84 -4.23 0.76
N ASN A 327 21.83 -4.73 0.03
CA ASN A 327 21.66 -4.52 -1.41
C ASN A 327 20.20 -4.18 -1.73
N VAL A 328 19.69 -3.12 -1.10
CA VAL A 328 18.34 -2.61 -1.31
C VAL A 328 18.30 -1.57 -2.42
N THR A 329 17.19 -1.53 -3.15
CA THR A 329 16.99 -0.50 -4.17
C THR A 329 16.61 0.83 -3.52
N VAL A 330 17.49 1.81 -3.69
CA VAL A 330 17.30 3.20 -3.28
C VAL A 330 17.70 4.15 -4.42
N TYR A 331 17.19 5.37 -4.36
CA TYR A 331 17.54 6.42 -5.32
C TYR A 331 18.91 7.01 -4.97
N ALA A 332 19.85 7.02 -5.92
CA ALA A 332 21.18 7.57 -5.71
C ALA A 332 21.14 9.05 -5.29
N GLU A 333 20.22 9.83 -5.86
CA GLU A 333 20.04 11.23 -5.47
C GLU A 333 19.55 11.38 -4.03
N CYS A 334 18.80 10.41 -3.51
CA CYS A 334 18.48 10.37 -2.08
C CYS A 334 19.73 10.12 -1.25
N THR A 335 20.52 9.10 -1.61
CA THR A 335 21.69 8.73 -0.82
C THR A 335 22.72 9.85 -0.79
N ASP A 336 22.91 10.55 -1.91
CA ASP A 336 23.78 11.74 -2.00
C ASP A 336 23.25 12.90 -1.15
N PHE A 337 21.96 13.21 -1.25
CA PHE A 337 21.33 14.27 -0.46
C PHE A 337 21.45 14.02 1.05
N VAL A 338 21.07 12.81 1.49
CA VAL A 338 21.09 12.43 2.91
C VAL A 338 22.51 12.36 3.44
N ALA A 339 23.45 11.82 2.66
CA ALA A 339 24.86 11.75 3.04
C ALA A 339 25.43 13.15 3.27
N PHE A 340 25.16 14.07 2.35
CA PHE A 340 25.58 15.46 2.46
C PHE A 340 24.92 16.16 3.66
N ALA A 341 23.59 16.07 3.79
CA ALA A 341 22.83 16.82 4.78
C ALA A 341 23.11 16.36 6.22
N LEU A 342 23.43 15.08 6.42
CA LEU A 342 23.65 14.49 7.75
C LEU A 342 25.12 14.14 8.04
N GLY A 343 26.04 14.42 7.12
CA GLY A 343 27.45 14.06 7.26
C GLY A 343 27.69 12.55 7.32
N LEU A 344 26.88 11.77 6.61
CA LEU A 344 26.93 10.31 6.60
C LEU A 344 27.69 9.78 5.39
N ARG A 345 28.09 8.51 5.44
CA ARG A 345 28.59 7.82 4.24
C ARG A 345 27.38 7.38 3.41
N PRO A 346 27.41 7.43 2.07
CA PRO A 346 26.28 7.02 1.22
C PRO A 346 25.70 5.65 1.58
N ARG A 347 26.55 4.65 1.82
CA ARG A 347 26.11 3.30 2.23
C ARG A 347 25.35 3.23 3.55
N ASP A 348 25.55 4.21 4.45
CA ASP A 348 24.84 4.26 5.74
C ASP A 348 23.45 4.90 5.57
N THR A 349 23.17 5.51 4.41
CA THR A 349 21.90 6.21 4.12
C THR A 349 20.82 5.29 3.56
N ASP A 350 21.16 4.08 3.13
CA ASP A 350 20.25 3.12 2.51
C ASP A 350 19.02 2.85 3.39
N TYR A 351 19.19 2.79 4.71
CA TYR A 351 18.10 2.61 5.65
C TYR A 351 17.03 3.71 5.54
N ILE A 352 17.46 4.99 5.47
CA ILE A 352 16.56 6.14 5.38
C ILE A 352 15.99 6.27 3.97
N CYS A 353 16.85 6.12 2.95
CA CYS A 353 16.46 6.27 1.56
C CYS A 353 15.58 5.13 1.06
N HIS A 354 15.57 3.99 1.75
CA HIS A 354 14.61 2.92 1.55
C HIS A 354 13.23 3.28 2.12
N SER A 355 13.12 4.24 3.04
CA SER A 355 11.83 4.59 3.59
C SER A 355 10.90 5.19 2.51
N PRO A 356 9.61 4.84 2.51
CA PRO A 356 8.68 5.23 1.45
C PRO A 356 8.49 6.75 1.30
N GLY A 357 8.61 7.53 2.38
CA GLY A 357 8.55 9.00 2.28
C GLY A 357 9.67 9.54 1.39
N PHE A 358 10.89 9.03 1.59
CA PHE A 358 12.03 9.33 0.73
C PHE A 358 11.85 8.76 -0.68
N GLN A 359 11.26 7.57 -0.85
CA GLN A 359 11.01 7.04 -2.20
C GLN A 359 9.98 7.90 -2.98
N VAL A 360 8.95 8.41 -2.30
CA VAL A 360 8.00 9.38 -2.89
C VAL A 360 8.73 10.68 -3.28
N ALA A 361 9.56 11.20 -2.38
CA ALA A 361 10.35 12.40 -2.62
C ALA A 361 11.29 12.21 -3.83
N PHE A 362 11.97 11.06 -3.91
CA PHE A 362 13.11 10.84 -4.81
C PHE A 362 12.82 10.16 -6.14
N GLY A 363 11.73 9.40 -6.28
CA GLY A 363 11.36 8.76 -7.55
C GLY A 363 11.04 9.75 -8.67
N THR A 364 11.14 9.34 -9.93
CA THR A 364 11.01 10.28 -11.08
C THR A 364 9.75 10.07 -11.91
N VAL A 365 9.08 8.93 -11.77
CA VAL A 365 7.81 8.63 -12.45
C VAL A 365 6.61 9.29 -11.77
N PRO A 366 5.51 9.60 -12.49
CA PRO A 366 4.29 10.09 -11.88
C PRO A 366 3.79 9.18 -10.75
N VAL A 367 3.33 9.77 -9.66
CA VAL A 367 2.94 9.02 -8.45
C VAL A 367 1.59 9.48 -7.91
N PHE A 368 0.81 8.54 -7.39
CA PHE A 368 -0.34 8.81 -6.54
C PHE A 368 -0.17 8.04 -5.23
N VAL A 369 -0.31 8.73 -4.10
CA VAL A 369 -0.23 8.13 -2.75
C VAL A 369 -1.61 8.07 -2.11
N LEU A 370 -2.06 6.87 -1.77
CA LEU A 370 -3.21 6.62 -0.90
C LEU A 370 -2.67 6.25 0.48
N ASN A 371 -2.99 7.01 1.52
CA ASN A 371 -2.47 6.69 2.85
C ASN A 371 -3.38 7.16 3.97
N SER A 372 -3.58 6.30 4.97
CA SER A 372 -4.13 6.73 6.24
C SER A 372 -3.05 7.37 7.10
N VAL A 373 -3.38 8.48 7.77
CA VAL A 373 -2.53 9.06 8.82
C VAL A 373 -2.45 8.15 10.04
N TYR A 374 -3.45 7.29 10.25
CA TYR A 374 -3.53 6.32 11.34
C TYR A 374 -3.49 4.89 10.79
N ASP A 375 -2.54 4.64 9.91
CA ASP A 375 -2.39 3.34 9.27
C ASP A 375 -2.24 2.22 10.33
N SER A 376 -3.12 1.21 10.23
CA SER A 376 -3.27 0.19 11.28
C SER A 376 -2.10 -0.80 11.38
N TRP A 377 -1.08 -0.66 10.54
CA TRP A 377 0.16 -1.43 10.61
C TRP A 377 1.31 -0.61 11.21
N SER A 378 1.42 0.68 10.85
CA SER A 378 2.62 1.46 11.19
C SER A 378 2.56 2.17 12.54
N ASN A 379 1.58 3.05 12.74
CA ASN A 379 1.50 3.96 13.88
C ASN A 379 0.18 3.85 14.65
N PHE A 380 -0.68 2.92 14.25
CA PHE A 380 -1.94 2.62 14.90
C PHE A 380 -2.16 1.10 14.95
N LYS A 381 -2.69 0.52 16.04
CA LYS A 381 -3.13 -0.89 16.08
C LYS A 381 -4.62 -0.96 16.34
N LYS A 382 -5.32 -1.78 15.55
CA LYS A 382 -6.79 -1.95 15.62
C LYS A 382 -7.29 -2.51 16.96
N ASP A 383 -6.46 -3.33 17.65
CA ASP A 383 -6.82 -4.01 18.91
C ASP A 383 -6.52 -3.20 20.18
N SER A 384 -6.14 -1.92 20.08
CA SER A 384 -6.07 -1.11 21.30
C SER A 384 -7.50 -0.88 21.80
N SER A 385 -7.96 -1.64 22.79
CA SER A 385 -9.19 -1.42 23.57
C SER A 385 -9.24 -0.06 24.30
N VAL A 386 -8.25 0.80 24.04
CA VAL A 386 -7.96 2.09 24.69
C VAL A 386 -8.40 3.26 23.80
N LEU A 387 -9.58 3.15 23.19
CA LEU A 387 -10.04 4.09 22.15
C LEU A 387 -10.85 5.28 22.67
N CYS A 388 -11.08 5.39 23.98
CA CYS A 388 -12.00 6.40 24.52
C CYS A 388 -11.39 7.30 25.62
N GLY A 389 -10.08 7.20 25.86
CA GLY A 389 -9.38 8.05 26.84
C GLY A 389 -8.89 9.38 26.24
N ALA A 390 -9.06 10.48 26.98
CA ALA A 390 -8.69 11.82 26.52
C ALA A 390 -7.16 11.99 26.33
N LYS A 391 -6.34 11.31 27.13
CA LYS A 391 -4.88 11.36 27.05
C LYS A 391 -4.35 10.61 25.82
N GLU A 392 -4.95 9.46 25.51
CA GLU A 392 -4.62 8.64 24.34
C GLU A 392 -5.04 9.33 23.04
N THR A 393 -6.14 10.07 23.06
CA THR A 393 -6.58 10.90 21.93
C THR A 393 -5.58 12.03 21.65
N ALA A 394 -5.05 12.68 22.69
CA ALA A 394 -4.04 13.73 22.54
C ALA A 394 -2.72 13.18 21.98
N ALA A 395 -2.24 12.04 22.49
CA ALA A 395 -1.04 11.37 21.98
C ALA A 395 -1.20 10.91 20.53
N LYS A 396 -2.36 10.37 20.16
CA LYS A 396 -2.68 9.99 18.78
C LYS A 396 -2.71 11.21 17.85
N GLY A 397 -3.33 12.30 18.28
CA GLY A 397 -3.34 13.56 17.52
C GLY A 397 -1.93 14.13 17.29
N MET A 398 -1.00 13.93 18.24
CA MET A 398 0.41 14.29 18.07
C MET A 398 1.10 13.45 16.98
N LEU A 399 1.00 12.11 17.05
CA LEU A 399 1.61 11.23 16.04
C LEU A 399 1.02 11.43 14.64
N GLY A 400 -0.29 11.69 14.57
CA GLY A 400 -0.93 12.05 13.31
C GLY A 400 -0.32 13.30 12.69
N ARG A 401 -0.10 14.36 13.49
CA ARG A 401 0.54 15.60 12.98
C ARG A 401 1.97 15.38 12.48
N GLU A 402 2.75 14.55 13.16
CA GLU A 402 4.11 14.22 12.67
C GLU A 402 4.07 13.44 11.36
N ALA A 403 3.17 12.46 11.23
CA ALA A 403 2.98 11.73 9.98
C ALA A 403 2.52 12.66 8.85
N GLU A 404 1.58 13.59 9.12
CA GLU A 404 1.17 14.64 8.17
C GLU A 404 2.38 15.50 7.74
N ALA A 405 3.26 15.88 8.66
CA ALA A 405 4.45 16.69 8.37
C ALA A 405 5.47 15.96 7.50
N GLN A 406 5.74 14.68 7.76
CA GLN A 406 6.64 13.85 6.95
C GLN A 406 6.10 13.61 5.53
N LEU A 407 4.79 13.41 5.40
CA LEU A 407 4.11 13.30 4.11
C LEU A 407 4.19 14.61 3.32
N ALA A 408 3.92 15.74 3.97
CA ALA A 408 4.03 17.06 3.36
C ALA A 408 5.47 17.31 2.86
N TRP A 409 6.47 17.01 3.69
CA TRP A 409 7.89 17.09 3.30
C TRP A 409 8.17 16.26 2.05
N SER A 410 7.71 15.01 2.01
CA SER A 410 7.94 14.11 0.86
C SER A 410 7.39 14.69 -0.45
N MET A 411 6.15 15.20 -0.42
CA MET A 411 5.50 15.81 -1.59
C MET A 411 6.15 17.14 -2.00
N GLU A 412 6.55 17.97 -1.04
CA GLU A 412 7.23 19.24 -1.30
C GLU A 412 8.63 19.05 -1.89
N GLN A 413 9.42 18.13 -1.34
CA GLN A 413 10.74 17.79 -1.89
C GLN A 413 10.62 17.30 -3.33
N ARG A 414 9.62 16.46 -3.59
CA ARG A 414 9.31 16.02 -4.94
C ARG A 414 8.95 17.18 -5.86
N GLN A 415 8.04 18.07 -5.45
CA GLN A 415 7.65 19.24 -6.25
C GLN A 415 8.85 20.13 -6.59
N ARG A 416 9.77 20.33 -5.63
CA ARG A 416 10.97 21.14 -5.85
C ARG A 416 11.91 20.50 -6.88
N ARG A 417 12.06 19.18 -6.83
CA ARG A 417 12.94 18.44 -7.75
C ARG A 417 12.31 18.20 -9.12
N LEU A 418 11.00 17.99 -9.18
CA LEU A 418 10.26 17.56 -10.37
C LEU A 418 8.94 18.34 -10.54
N PRO A 419 8.97 19.67 -10.68
CA PRO A 419 7.76 20.51 -10.62
C PRO A 419 6.71 20.23 -11.70
N GLY A 420 7.12 19.61 -12.81
CA GLY A 420 6.25 19.26 -13.95
C GLY A 420 5.75 17.82 -13.96
N VAL A 421 6.13 16.97 -13.00
CA VAL A 421 5.74 15.55 -12.98
C VAL A 421 4.52 15.36 -12.06
N PRO A 422 3.39 14.81 -12.54
CA PRO A 422 2.19 14.61 -11.72
C PRO A 422 2.45 13.80 -10.46
N ALA A 423 2.10 14.35 -9.32
CA ALA A 423 2.33 13.76 -8.00
C ALA A 423 1.19 14.06 -7.05
N TRP A 424 0.22 13.16 -6.94
CA TRP A 424 -0.99 13.40 -6.16
C TRP A 424 -1.00 12.55 -4.90
N ALA A 425 -1.77 12.98 -3.90
CA ALA A 425 -2.00 12.18 -2.72
C ALA A 425 -3.44 12.36 -2.23
N PHE A 426 -4.02 11.30 -1.67
CA PHE A 426 -5.26 11.33 -0.92
C PHE A 426 -4.98 10.76 0.47
N PHE A 427 -5.18 11.60 1.49
CA PHE A 427 -4.95 11.25 2.88
C PHE A 427 -6.25 11.22 3.67
N ASP A 428 -6.37 10.20 4.51
CA ASP A 428 -7.52 9.99 5.38
C ASP A 428 -7.11 9.77 6.84
N HIS A 429 -8.08 9.87 7.74
CA HIS A 429 -7.86 9.71 9.18
C HIS A 429 -8.54 8.44 9.72
N CYS A 430 -8.85 7.48 8.86
CA CYS A 430 -9.48 6.21 9.25
C CYS A 430 -8.40 5.17 9.56
N PRO A 431 -8.52 4.39 10.64
CA PRO A 431 -7.58 3.33 10.94
C PRO A 431 -7.87 2.12 10.06
N HIS A 432 -7.15 2.06 8.97
CA HIS A 432 -7.15 0.94 8.06
C HIS A 432 -5.75 0.77 7.47
N HIS A 433 -5.59 -0.31 6.74
CA HIS A 433 -4.37 -0.61 6.03
C HIS A 433 -4.74 -1.38 4.77
N CYS A 434 -4.41 -0.85 3.59
CA CYS A 434 -4.73 -1.46 2.30
C CYS A 434 -6.24 -1.67 2.03
N MET A 435 -7.10 -0.73 2.40
CA MET A 435 -8.55 -0.86 2.30
C MET A 435 -9.20 0.48 1.89
N ARG A 436 -10.53 0.54 1.94
CA ARG A 436 -11.33 1.76 1.77
C ARG A 436 -11.22 2.41 0.38
N TRP A 437 -10.86 1.61 -0.63
CA TRP A 437 -10.91 2.03 -2.02
C TRP A 437 -12.35 2.35 -2.44
N HIS A 438 -12.56 3.52 -3.05
CA HIS A 438 -13.87 4.06 -3.43
C HIS A 438 -14.85 4.31 -2.27
N GLU A 439 -14.38 4.33 -1.02
CA GLU A 439 -15.21 4.58 0.17
C GLU A 439 -14.93 5.94 0.83
N LEU A 440 -13.75 6.51 0.59
CA LEU A 440 -13.29 7.71 1.28
C LEU A 440 -13.62 8.94 0.45
N TRP A 441 -14.38 9.86 1.04
CA TRP A 441 -14.81 11.10 0.39
C TRP A 441 -13.94 12.28 0.82
N ASP A 442 -13.74 13.23 -0.08
CA ASP A 442 -13.07 14.49 0.25
C ASP A 442 -13.81 15.30 1.33
N SER A 443 -13.18 16.41 1.73
CA SER A 443 -13.69 17.32 2.75
C SER A 443 -15.09 17.88 2.47
N GLU A 444 -15.49 17.92 1.21
CA GLU A 444 -16.74 18.50 0.74
C GLU A 444 -17.79 17.42 0.41
N GLY A 445 -17.43 16.14 0.53
CA GLY A 445 -18.30 15.01 0.23
C GLY A 445 -18.64 14.88 -1.26
N ARG A 446 -17.78 15.39 -2.15
CA ARG A 446 -18.05 15.47 -3.60
C ARG A 446 -17.47 14.32 -4.39
N SER A 447 -16.24 13.93 -4.06
CA SER A 447 -15.51 12.92 -4.81
C SER A 447 -14.82 11.93 -3.89
N THR A 448 -14.76 10.68 -4.32
CA THR A 448 -14.08 9.60 -3.61
C THR A 448 -12.59 9.57 -3.94
N ASN A 449 -11.79 8.89 -3.13
CA ASN A 449 -10.39 8.58 -3.45
C ASN A 449 -10.21 7.92 -4.83
N ALA A 450 -11.14 7.07 -5.27
CA ALA A 450 -11.11 6.49 -6.61
C ALA A 450 -11.36 7.52 -7.73
N ASP A 451 -12.24 8.50 -7.50
CA ASP A 451 -12.48 9.60 -8.45
C ASP A 451 -11.23 10.47 -8.61
N TYR A 452 -10.52 10.75 -7.51
CA TYR A 452 -9.24 11.47 -7.56
C TYR A 452 -8.14 10.71 -8.29
N VAL A 453 -8.08 9.37 -8.16
CA VAL A 453 -7.17 8.55 -8.97
C VAL A 453 -7.53 8.62 -10.45
N SER A 454 -8.82 8.57 -10.80
CA SER A 454 -9.29 8.72 -12.18
C SER A 454 -8.92 10.09 -12.79
N GLU A 455 -9.10 11.16 -12.00
CA GLU A 455 -8.72 12.52 -12.39
C GLU A 455 -7.20 12.66 -12.55
N TRP A 456 -6.44 12.10 -11.61
CA TRP A 456 -4.97 12.07 -11.69
C TRP A 456 -4.48 11.31 -12.93
N LEU A 457 -5.03 10.13 -13.23
CA LEU A 457 -4.68 9.39 -14.45
C LEU A 457 -4.93 10.22 -15.71
N SER A 458 -6.01 11.00 -15.73
CA SER A 458 -6.28 11.94 -16.82
C SER A 458 -5.20 13.03 -16.90
N SER A 459 -4.70 13.52 -15.77
CA SER A 459 -3.56 14.44 -15.71
C SER A 459 -2.26 13.79 -16.20
N VAL A 460 -1.96 12.56 -15.78
CA VAL A 460 -0.80 11.79 -16.25
C VAL A 460 -0.84 11.57 -17.76
N ARG A 461 -2.00 11.25 -18.33
CA ARG A 461 -2.19 11.08 -19.78
C ARG A 461 -1.88 12.37 -20.54
N ARG A 462 -2.33 13.53 -20.05
CA ARG A 462 -2.01 14.84 -20.65
C ARG A 462 -0.51 15.14 -20.55
N TRP A 463 0.09 14.93 -19.38
CA TRP A 463 1.53 15.11 -19.16
C TRP A 463 2.35 14.22 -20.11
N HIS A 464 2.02 12.93 -20.18
CA HIS A 464 2.71 11.96 -21.03
C HIS A 464 2.61 12.33 -22.52
N ALA A 465 1.42 12.77 -22.98
CA ALA A 465 1.23 13.22 -24.35
C ALA A 465 2.10 14.45 -24.68
N ALA A 466 2.23 15.40 -23.75
CA ALA A 466 3.11 16.56 -23.92
C ALA A 466 4.60 16.16 -24.00
N VAL A 467 5.05 15.26 -23.11
CA VAL A 467 6.45 14.80 -23.06
C VAL A 467 6.82 13.97 -24.30
N VAL A 468 5.96 13.03 -24.72
CA VAL A 468 6.22 12.14 -25.86
C VAL A 468 5.96 12.81 -27.22
N GLY A 469 5.09 13.82 -27.25
CA GLY A 469 4.75 14.59 -28.46
C GLY A 469 5.84 15.55 -28.94
N GLY A 470 6.95 15.69 -28.21
CA GLY A 470 8.07 16.53 -28.62
C GLY A 470 7.81 18.03 -28.54
N ALA A 471 6.84 18.48 -27.73
CA ALA A 471 6.75 19.88 -27.35
C ALA A 471 8.07 20.22 -26.63
N GLY A 472 8.93 21.00 -27.30
CA GLY A 472 10.12 21.55 -26.68
C GLY A 472 9.74 22.21 -25.36
N ARG A 473 10.65 22.18 -24.39
CA ARG A 473 10.48 22.80 -23.08
C ARG A 473 10.09 24.30 -23.11
N ASP A 474 10.02 24.92 -24.29
CA ASP A 474 9.84 26.36 -24.47
C ASP A 474 8.55 26.83 -25.19
N ASP A 475 7.69 25.97 -25.76
CA ASP A 475 6.54 26.45 -26.58
C ASP A 475 5.16 26.00 -26.06
N GLY A 476 4.85 26.31 -24.80
CA GLY A 476 3.47 26.17 -24.27
C GLY A 476 3.14 24.81 -23.66
N ALA A 477 4.10 24.16 -22.99
CA ALA A 477 3.78 23.18 -21.95
C ALA A 477 2.77 23.82 -20.96
N PRO A 478 1.78 23.07 -20.44
CA PRO A 478 0.83 23.63 -19.47
C PRO A 478 1.63 24.36 -18.39
N GLY A 479 1.24 25.62 -18.13
CA GLY A 479 1.95 26.52 -17.22
C GLY A 479 2.06 25.98 -15.79
N PRO A 480 2.62 26.76 -14.86
CA PRO A 480 2.99 26.34 -13.50
C PRO A 480 1.77 26.14 -12.57
N GLU A 481 0.72 25.47 -13.02
CA GLU A 481 -0.24 24.86 -12.12
C GLU A 481 0.48 23.72 -11.39
N SER A 482 0.35 23.66 -10.06
CA SER A 482 1.04 22.65 -9.28
C SER A 482 0.62 21.25 -9.75
N HIS A 483 1.53 20.53 -10.40
CA HIS A 483 1.33 19.11 -10.72
C HIS A 483 1.30 18.23 -9.45
N VAL A 484 1.61 18.83 -8.29
CA VAL A 484 1.29 18.30 -6.98
C VAL A 484 -0.11 18.70 -6.51
N ARG A 485 -0.89 17.71 -6.07
CA ARG A 485 -2.18 17.92 -5.42
C ARG A 485 -2.30 16.99 -4.22
N VAL A 486 -2.59 17.55 -3.05
CA VAL A 486 -2.87 16.78 -1.84
C VAL A 486 -4.33 16.98 -1.47
N VAL A 487 -5.06 15.88 -1.36
CA VAL A 487 -6.48 15.84 -1.00
C VAL A 487 -6.62 15.23 0.37
N TRP A 488 -7.48 15.82 1.20
CA TRP A 488 -7.76 15.35 2.54
C TRP A 488 -9.23 14.96 2.67
N GLN A 489 -9.48 13.84 3.35
CA GLN A 489 -10.82 13.47 3.80
C GLN A 489 -11.40 14.56 4.73
N ARG A 490 -12.73 14.69 4.77
CA ARG A 490 -13.42 15.55 5.75
C ARG A 490 -13.04 15.20 7.18
N ARG A 491 -12.57 16.19 7.95
CA ARG A 491 -12.33 16.04 9.39
C ARG A 491 -13.67 16.04 10.15
N GLY A 492 -13.94 14.97 10.93
CA GLY A 492 -15.19 14.86 11.70
C GLY A 492 -15.37 13.61 12.58
N ALA A 493 -14.56 13.49 13.63
CA ALA A 493 -14.62 12.60 14.82
C ALA A 493 -13.96 11.19 14.78
N PRO A 494 -13.35 10.73 15.90
CA PRO A 494 -12.43 9.59 15.94
C PRO A 494 -13.13 8.23 15.89
N PRO A 495 -12.49 7.16 15.41
CA PRO A 495 -11.31 7.09 14.56
C PRO A 495 -11.85 6.70 13.17
N CYS A 496 -12.46 7.68 12.50
CA CYS A 496 -13.58 7.53 11.57
C CYS A 496 -14.89 7.06 12.23
N ALA A 497 -15.36 7.84 13.22
CA ALA A 497 -16.60 7.73 14.01
C ALA A 497 -16.95 6.43 14.78
N GLU A 498 -16.56 5.21 14.37
CA GLU A 498 -16.80 3.98 15.14
C GLU A 498 -15.66 2.96 14.89
N CYS A 499 -14.70 2.87 15.80
CA CYS A 499 -13.77 1.74 15.76
C CYS A 499 -14.42 0.48 16.33
N CYS A 500 -15.12 -0.21 15.42
CA CYS A 500 -15.20 -1.67 15.31
C CYS A 500 -15.84 -2.45 16.48
N GLY A 501 -17.17 -2.49 16.52
CA GLY A 501 -17.90 -3.61 17.14
C GLY A 501 -18.33 -4.66 16.09
N PRO A 502 -18.53 -5.95 16.47
CA PRO A 502 -18.87 -7.06 15.55
C PRO A 502 -20.21 -6.94 14.79
N GLN A 503 -20.92 -5.82 14.92
CA GLN A 503 -22.18 -5.54 14.22
C GLN A 503 -22.00 -4.89 12.85
N CYS A 504 -20.78 -4.45 12.50
CA CYS A 504 -20.52 -3.82 11.20
C CYS A 504 -20.46 -4.81 10.02
N TRP A 505 -20.60 -6.13 10.26
CA TRP A 505 -20.71 -7.12 9.19
C TRP A 505 -21.67 -8.28 9.48
N PRO A 506 -22.97 -8.09 9.28
CA PRO A 506 -23.81 -9.08 8.63
C PRO A 506 -24.05 -8.68 7.16
N GLU A 507 -24.26 -9.68 6.30
CA GLU A 507 -24.43 -9.58 4.84
C GLU A 507 -25.12 -8.30 4.35
N ARG A 508 -24.58 -7.71 3.27
CA ARG A 508 -25.12 -6.52 2.58
C ARG A 508 -26.63 -6.65 2.38
N GLN A 509 -27.43 -5.89 3.15
CA GLN A 509 -28.80 -5.58 2.76
C GLN A 509 -28.78 -4.33 1.86
N PRO A 510 -29.56 -4.31 0.76
CA PRO A 510 -29.60 -3.15 -0.13
C PRO A 510 -30.21 -1.93 0.59
N PRO A 511 -29.85 -0.70 0.18
CA PRO A 511 -30.31 0.49 0.88
C PRO A 511 -31.83 0.62 0.79
N PRO A 512 -32.51 1.05 1.88
CA PRO A 512 -33.95 1.28 1.84
C PRO A 512 -34.26 2.44 0.89
N GLN A 513 -35.16 2.19 -0.08
CA GLN A 513 -35.74 3.21 -0.92
C GLN A 513 -36.45 4.25 -0.03
N GLY A 514 -36.08 5.53 -0.21
CA GLY A 514 -36.32 6.58 0.77
C GLY A 514 -37.77 7.01 1.00
N ARG A 515 -37.91 8.09 1.80
CA ARG A 515 -39.01 9.07 1.77
C ARG A 515 -38.73 10.22 2.74
N GLY A 516 -38.97 11.45 2.28
CA GLY A 516 -39.53 12.52 3.11
C GLY A 516 -38.57 13.58 3.66
N ARG A 517 -38.66 14.79 3.11
CA ARG A 517 -38.26 16.04 3.76
C ARG A 517 -39.09 16.29 5.04
N CYS A 518 -38.51 16.97 6.02
CA CYS A 518 -39.21 17.99 6.83
C CYS A 518 -38.25 19.13 7.18
N LEU A 519 -38.75 20.36 7.01
CA LEU A 519 -38.20 21.64 7.46
C LEU A 519 -38.65 21.95 8.91
N SER A 520 -38.04 22.99 9.49
CA SER A 520 -38.31 23.68 10.77
C SER A 520 -37.46 23.17 11.94
N GLY A 521 -36.84 24.01 12.77
CA GLY A 521 -37.29 25.32 13.24
C GLY A 521 -37.89 25.13 14.62
N GLN A 522 -37.13 25.55 15.64
CA GLN A 522 -37.44 25.67 17.07
C GLN A 522 -37.66 24.39 17.89
N GLY A 523 -36.81 24.28 18.92
CA GLY A 523 -36.99 23.70 20.25
C GLY A 523 -37.95 22.52 20.42
N VAL A 524 -37.40 21.40 20.89
CA VAL A 524 -37.84 20.66 22.10
C VAL A 524 -36.81 19.56 22.40
N GLN A 525 -36.59 19.36 23.69
CA GLN A 525 -35.61 18.51 24.35
C GLN A 525 -35.51 17.08 23.77
N CYS A 526 -34.28 16.64 23.53
CA CYS A 526 -33.95 15.22 23.39
C CYS A 526 -34.05 14.53 24.77
N ALA A 527 -34.99 13.60 24.91
CA ALA A 527 -34.95 12.56 25.92
C ALA A 527 -34.77 11.20 25.22
N ARG A 528 -33.79 10.45 25.71
CA ARG A 528 -33.31 9.12 25.28
C ARG A 528 -34.44 8.14 24.94
N ILE A 529 -34.27 7.35 23.87
CA ILE A 529 -33.83 5.94 23.91
C ILE A 529 -32.97 5.69 22.67
#